data_AF-A0A6P7GUI6-F1
#
_entry.id   AF-A0A6P7GUI6-F1
#
_cell.length_a   1.000
_cell.length_b   1.000
_cell.length_c   1.000
_cell.angle_alpha   90.00
_cell.angle_beta   90.00
_cell.angle_gamma   90.00
#
_symmetry.space_group_name_H-M   'P 1'
#
loop_
_entity.id
_entity.type
_entity.pdbx_description
1 polymer ?
#
loop_
_entity_poly.entity_id
_entity_poly.type
_entity_poly.pdbx_seq_one_letter_code
_entity_poly.pdbx_strand_id
1 'polypeptide(L)'
;MSHFTFVIPGNKEDLLRSCINDEYTVRNVSIQKDIPGELKVCRQLLRDEGAEFILSSFDSYYSLLHHGDAVSMDLIFKSYEDLHKGTVELNKALGFLLEDKESLNDEIKIKYTNLLKMLIYLYTQTINLLERRNVAKKQQQQLSMPKGKKKSVKESEEEFEVDKKSVLLVLNNLIQREIYLFWENQVVEESFVNLISGIAYEFLQHPSIKKQTEEFNEIFNVLGYLMKTYNHGTTFVIRVTQLVKLNEHLVQCIPKGIQHLVQNFNYKSLLHELIEELTEWQTDEKNQDNQGARNCATVLSTLAALMPDLMMPEVVSLNNYLYHEPASLRISVIMVIVEVILSNLTSNELSDEQKEFRDELLEMILEHTEDNSVLVRSRVFQQWARMQREMAIPLKYQLKVLEKAVEHLCDKGSMARKFAINCVSTFLSCNAFSANAPTILTT
;
A
#
# COMPACT_ATOMS: atom_id res chain seq x y z
N MET A 1 -30.95 10.12 -27.58
CA MET A 1 -29.79 9.77 -26.76
C MET A 1 -29.72 8.25 -26.68
N SER A 2 -28.53 7.69 -26.60
CA SER A 2 -28.35 6.25 -26.67
C SER A 2 -28.66 5.61 -25.31
N HIS A 3 -29.80 4.93 -25.23
CA HIS A 3 -30.24 4.12 -24.08
C HIS A 3 -29.39 2.85 -23.98
N PHE A 4 -28.11 2.99 -23.64
CA PHE A 4 -27.27 1.84 -23.33
C PHE A 4 -26.76 1.91 -21.90
N THR A 5 -26.31 0.77 -21.39
CA THR A 5 -25.57 0.67 -20.14
C THR A 5 -24.16 0.17 -20.45
N PHE A 6 -23.15 0.90 -20.00
CA PHE A 6 -21.77 0.44 -20.05
C PHE A 6 -21.47 -0.41 -18.81
N VAL A 7 -21.06 -1.64 -19.04
CA VAL A 7 -20.60 -2.57 -18.00
C VAL A 7 -19.08 -2.63 -18.07
N ILE A 8 -18.41 -2.39 -16.94
CA ILE A 8 -16.95 -2.47 -16.87
C ILE A 8 -16.56 -3.94 -17.08
N PRO A 9 -15.75 -4.25 -18.11
CA PRO A 9 -15.46 -5.63 -18.43
C PRO A 9 -14.40 -6.22 -17.51
N GLY A 10 -14.47 -7.53 -17.26
CA GLY A 10 -13.38 -8.28 -16.61
C GLY A 10 -12.17 -8.42 -17.54
N ASN A 11 -12.41 -8.75 -18.81
CA ASN A 11 -11.40 -8.75 -19.87
C ASN A 11 -11.83 -7.82 -21.01
N LYS A 12 -10.91 -7.06 -21.61
CA LYS A 12 -11.26 -6.09 -22.68
C LYS A 12 -12.01 -6.75 -23.86
N GLU A 13 -11.76 -8.02 -24.13
CA GLU A 13 -12.41 -8.81 -25.18
C GLU A 13 -13.91 -9.03 -24.91
N ASP A 14 -14.36 -8.92 -23.65
CA ASP A 14 -15.76 -9.04 -23.28
C ASP A 14 -16.59 -7.90 -23.90
N LEU A 15 -15.99 -6.73 -24.16
CA LEU A 15 -16.66 -5.61 -24.84
C LEU A 15 -16.98 -5.88 -26.32
N LEU A 16 -16.46 -6.97 -26.90
CA LEU A 16 -16.76 -7.37 -28.29
C LEU A 16 -18.01 -8.26 -28.38
N ARG A 17 -18.58 -8.66 -27.24
CA ARG A 17 -19.70 -9.60 -27.17
C ARG A 17 -20.77 -9.01 -26.28
N SER A 18 -22.04 -9.06 -26.69
CA SER A 18 -23.18 -8.74 -25.81
C SER A 18 -23.82 -10.05 -25.36
N CYS A 19 -24.12 -10.12 -24.06
CA CYS A 19 -24.94 -11.19 -23.48
C CYS A 19 -26.36 -10.71 -23.18
N ILE A 20 -26.59 -9.37 -23.10
CA ILE A 20 -27.85 -8.75 -22.70
C ILE A 20 -28.18 -7.58 -23.64
N ASN A 21 -29.47 -7.41 -23.94
CA ASN A 21 -29.96 -6.26 -24.70
C ASN A 21 -29.63 -4.94 -23.98
N ASP A 22 -29.35 -3.88 -24.75
CA ASP A 22 -29.01 -2.52 -24.28
C ASP A 22 -27.65 -2.37 -23.57
N GLU A 23 -26.81 -3.41 -23.53
CA GLU A 23 -25.41 -3.27 -23.13
C GLU A 23 -24.56 -2.65 -24.24
N TYR A 24 -23.64 -1.76 -23.88
CA TYR A 24 -22.66 -1.23 -24.81
C TYR A 24 -21.73 -2.34 -25.31
N THR A 25 -21.55 -2.42 -26.62
CA THR A 25 -20.51 -3.24 -27.25
C THR A 25 -19.69 -2.38 -28.20
N VAL A 26 -18.41 -2.71 -28.30
CA VAL A 26 -17.51 -2.13 -29.30
C VAL A 26 -17.96 -2.61 -30.66
N ARG A 27 -18.31 -1.67 -31.53
CA ARG A 27 -18.86 -1.96 -32.87
C ARG A 27 -17.77 -1.98 -33.93
N ASN A 28 -16.75 -1.15 -33.75
CA ASN A 28 -15.66 -1.03 -34.71
C ASN A 28 -14.30 -1.21 -34.01
N VAL A 29 -13.57 -2.25 -34.41
CA VAL A 29 -12.16 -2.42 -34.05
C VAL A 29 -11.32 -2.04 -35.25
N SER A 30 -10.79 -0.83 -35.22
CA SER A 30 -10.07 -0.23 -36.33
C SER A 30 -8.74 -0.93 -36.59
N ILE A 31 -8.32 -1.00 -37.86
CA ILE A 31 -6.98 -1.50 -38.20
C ILE A 31 -5.92 -0.50 -37.73
N GLN A 32 -4.74 -1.01 -37.38
CA GLN A 32 -3.67 -0.22 -36.76
C GLN A 32 -3.30 1.07 -37.52
N LYS A 33 -3.38 1.03 -38.85
CA LYS A 33 -3.01 2.16 -39.73
C LYS A 33 -3.96 3.36 -39.60
N ASP A 34 -5.21 3.13 -39.24
CA ASP A 34 -6.26 4.15 -39.26
C ASP A 34 -6.38 4.88 -37.90
N ILE A 35 -5.93 4.24 -36.82
CA ILE A 35 -5.98 4.74 -35.44
C ILE A 35 -5.44 6.18 -35.30
N PRO A 36 -4.29 6.57 -35.89
CA PRO A 36 -3.81 7.95 -35.75
C PRO A 36 -4.77 9.00 -36.32
N GLY A 37 -5.45 8.66 -37.42
CA GLY A 37 -6.44 9.53 -38.05
C GLY A 37 -7.70 9.66 -37.19
N GLU A 38 -8.18 8.54 -36.66
CA GLU A 38 -9.35 8.50 -35.78
C GLU A 38 -9.11 9.28 -34.49
N LEU A 39 -7.97 9.08 -33.81
CA LEU A 39 -7.64 9.82 -32.60
C LEU A 39 -7.52 11.33 -32.83
N LYS A 40 -7.15 11.77 -34.05
CA LYS A 40 -7.19 13.19 -34.41
C LYS A 40 -8.62 13.73 -34.44
N VAL A 41 -9.59 12.94 -34.91
CA VAL A 41 -11.01 13.29 -34.87
C VAL A 41 -11.52 13.29 -33.43
N CYS A 42 -11.19 12.27 -32.63
CA CYS A 42 -11.54 12.22 -31.21
C CYS A 42 -11.04 13.46 -30.44
N ARG A 43 -9.83 13.96 -30.75
CA ARG A 43 -9.32 15.22 -30.18
C ARG A 43 -10.13 16.45 -30.55
N GLN A 44 -10.71 16.48 -31.75
CA GLN A 44 -11.61 17.56 -32.14
C GLN A 44 -12.91 17.47 -31.34
N LEU A 45 -13.51 16.27 -31.24
CA LEU A 45 -14.70 16.04 -30.42
C LEU A 45 -14.46 16.39 -28.95
N LEU A 46 -13.30 16.06 -28.37
CA LEU A 46 -12.94 16.46 -27.01
C LEU A 46 -12.94 18.00 -26.82
N ARG A 47 -12.50 18.76 -27.83
CA ARG A 47 -12.53 20.23 -27.76
C ARG A 47 -13.95 20.78 -27.86
N ASP A 48 -14.80 20.14 -28.65
CA ASP A 48 -16.13 20.65 -28.99
C ASP A 48 -17.19 20.21 -27.96
N GLU A 49 -17.05 19.00 -27.41
CA GLU A 49 -18.05 18.32 -26.56
C GLU A 49 -17.56 18.09 -25.12
N GLY A 50 -16.31 18.44 -24.80
CA GLY A 50 -15.72 18.19 -23.49
C GLY A 50 -15.69 16.70 -23.16
N ALA A 51 -16.16 16.33 -21.96
CA ALA A 51 -16.17 14.94 -21.50
C ALA A 51 -17.09 14.01 -22.32
N GLU A 52 -18.09 14.56 -23.01
CA GLU A 52 -19.09 13.76 -23.73
C GLU A 52 -18.56 13.09 -24.98
N PHE A 53 -17.42 13.56 -25.50
CA PHE A 53 -16.75 13.02 -26.69
C PHE A 53 -16.55 11.50 -26.65
N ILE A 54 -16.42 10.94 -25.44
CA ILE A 54 -16.11 9.54 -25.21
C ILE A 54 -17.26 8.64 -25.65
N LEU A 55 -18.51 9.11 -25.61
CA LEU A 55 -19.68 8.35 -26.06
C LEU A 55 -19.61 8.01 -27.56
N SER A 56 -18.99 8.89 -28.34
CA SER A 56 -18.80 8.74 -29.78
C SER A 56 -17.41 8.20 -30.15
N SER A 57 -16.46 8.26 -29.22
CA SER A 57 -15.03 8.00 -29.49
C SER A 57 -14.49 6.73 -28.84
N PHE A 58 -15.27 6.04 -28.01
CA PHE A 58 -14.80 4.90 -27.22
C PHE A 58 -14.12 3.82 -28.07
N ASP A 59 -14.74 3.42 -29.18
CA ASP A 59 -14.24 2.39 -30.08
C ASP A 59 -12.83 2.70 -30.63
N SER A 60 -12.51 3.97 -30.87
CA SER A 60 -11.18 4.38 -31.35
C SER A 60 -10.10 4.22 -30.28
N TYR A 61 -10.37 4.58 -29.03
CA TYR A 61 -9.44 4.35 -27.92
C TYR A 61 -9.37 2.87 -27.53
N TYR A 62 -10.50 2.15 -27.59
CA TYR A 62 -10.53 0.71 -27.42
C TYR A 62 -9.66 0.01 -28.48
N SER A 63 -9.74 0.43 -29.75
CA SER A 63 -8.92 -0.11 -30.83
C SER A 63 -7.43 0.04 -30.53
N LEU A 64 -7.01 1.17 -29.96
CA LEU A 64 -5.63 1.35 -29.49
C LEU A 64 -5.26 0.32 -28.41
N LEU A 65 -6.11 0.12 -27.40
CA LEU A 65 -5.88 -0.87 -26.34
C LEU A 65 -5.93 -2.32 -26.86
N HIS A 66 -6.75 -2.58 -27.88
CA HIS A 66 -6.85 -3.89 -28.55
C HIS A 66 -5.51 -4.28 -29.17
N HIS A 67 -4.90 -3.37 -29.94
CA HIS A 67 -3.58 -3.59 -30.56
C HIS A 67 -2.41 -3.49 -29.57
N GLY A 68 -2.58 -2.76 -28.47
CA GLY A 68 -1.66 -2.76 -27.32
C GLY A 68 -0.21 -2.46 -27.69
N ASP A 69 0.68 -3.44 -27.47
CA ASP A 69 2.12 -3.28 -27.67
C ASP A 69 2.52 -3.08 -29.15
N ALA A 70 1.65 -3.42 -30.10
CA ALA A 70 1.89 -3.21 -31.53
C ALA A 70 1.85 -1.71 -31.92
N VAL A 71 1.12 -0.88 -31.16
CA VAL A 71 0.99 0.56 -31.38
C VAL A 71 2.29 1.29 -30.99
N SER A 72 2.56 2.48 -31.52
CA SER A 72 3.73 3.26 -31.08
C SER A 72 3.54 3.87 -29.69
N MET A 73 4.63 4.04 -28.94
CA MET A 73 4.62 4.71 -27.62
C MET A 73 4.06 6.13 -27.71
N ASP A 74 4.43 6.88 -28.75
CA ASP A 74 3.92 8.24 -29.02
C ASP A 74 2.40 8.28 -29.13
N LEU A 75 1.78 7.30 -29.80
CA LEU A 75 0.34 7.27 -29.95
C LEU A 75 -0.37 6.91 -28.64
N ILE A 76 0.17 5.96 -27.88
CA ILE A 76 -0.34 5.61 -26.54
C ILE A 76 -0.26 6.81 -25.60
N PHE A 77 0.87 7.52 -25.62
CA PHE A 77 1.07 8.71 -24.79
C PHE A 77 0.09 9.83 -25.16
N LYS A 78 -0.08 10.14 -26.45
CA LYS A 78 -1.09 11.11 -26.90
C LYS A 78 -2.51 10.71 -26.48
N SER A 79 -2.86 9.43 -26.57
CA SER A 79 -4.14 8.93 -26.08
C SER A 79 -4.30 9.10 -24.57
N TYR A 80 -3.23 8.86 -23.80
CA TYR A 80 -3.21 9.18 -22.37
C TYR A 80 -3.49 10.67 -22.12
N GLU A 81 -2.83 11.59 -22.84
CA GLU A 81 -3.04 13.03 -22.69
C GLU A 81 -4.47 13.45 -23.03
N ASP A 82 -5.04 12.88 -24.09
CA ASP A 82 -6.40 13.13 -24.53
C ASP A 82 -7.42 12.65 -23.48
N LEU A 83 -7.25 11.44 -22.94
CA LEU A 83 -8.09 10.86 -21.89
C LEU A 83 -7.93 11.58 -20.53
N HIS A 84 -6.71 12.03 -20.21
CA HIS A 84 -6.43 12.86 -19.04
C HIS A 84 -7.22 14.17 -19.11
N LYS A 85 -7.12 14.90 -20.23
CA LYS A 85 -7.91 16.11 -20.48
C LYS A 85 -9.41 15.84 -20.43
N GLY A 86 -9.87 14.75 -21.03
CA GLY A 86 -11.26 14.32 -20.94
C GLY A 86 -11.72 14.16 -19.48
N THR A 87 -10.89 13.56 -18.63
CA THR A 87 -11.23 13.32 -17.21
C THR A 87 -11.20 14.62 -16.40
N VAL A 88 -10.35 15.58 -16.76
CA VAL A 88 -10.40 16.95 -16.22
C VAL A 88 -11.71 17.65 -16.61
N GLU A 89 -12.14 17.56 -17.86
CA GLU A 89 -13.43 18.11 -18.29
C GLU A 89 -14.61 17.40 -17.62
N LEU A 90 -14.52 16.08 -17.39
CA LEU A 90 -15.54 15.34 -16.66
C LEU A 90 -15.66 15.85 -15.22
N ASN A 91 -14.54 16.10 -14.55
CA ASN A 91 -14.54 16.70 -13.22
C ASN A 91 -15.24 18.07 -13.17
N LYS A 92 -15.07 18.91 -14.20
CA LYS A 92 -15.74 20.21 -14.30
C LYS A 92 -17.24 20.04 -14.50
N ALA A 93 -17.64 19.17 -15.44
CA ALA A 93 -19.05 18.89 -15.72
C ALA A 93 -19.79 18.33 -14.49
N LEU A 94 -19.17 17.38 -13.79
CA LEU A 94 -19.69 16.84 -12.53
C LEU A 94 -19.78 17.91 -11.44
N GLY A 95 -18.82 18.83 -11.38
CA GLY A 95 -18.86 19.95 -10.44
C GLY A 95 -20.10 20.82 -10.65
N PHE A 96 -20.38 21.22 -11.89
CA PHE A 96 -21.56 22.00 -12.22
C PHE A 96 -22.87 21.24 -11.96
N LEU A 97 -22.96 19.97 -12.36
CA LEU A 97 -24.19 19.19 -12.17
C LEU A 97 -24.54 18.93 -10.70
N LEU A 98 -23.53 18.76 -9.86
CA LEU A 98 -23.73 18.47 -8.44
C LEU A 98 -24.02 19.74 -7.61
N GLU A 99 -23.98 20.94 -8.20
CA GLU A 99 -24.46 22.17 -7.56
C GLU A 99 -25.99 22.15 -7.39
N ASP A 100 -26.72 21.57 -8.35
CA ASP A 100 -28.18 21.39 -8.29
C ASP A 100 -28.55 19.91 -8.37
N LYS A 101 -28.41 19.22 -7.22
CA LYS A 101 -28.67 17.78 -7.09
C LYS A 101 -30.13 17.40 -7.38
N GLU A 102 -31.08 18.32 -7.24
CA GLU A 102 -32.50 18.07 -7.48
C GLU A 102 -32.81 17.94 -8.98
N SER A 103 -31.97 18.53 -9.84
CA SER A 103 -32.08 18.42 -11.29
C SER A 103 -31.67 17.05 -11.87
N LEU A 104 -31.09 16.15 -11.06
CA LEU A 104 -30.60 14.85 -11.49
C LEU A 104 -31.73 13.86 -11.78
N ASN A 105 -32.29 13.94 -12.99
CA ASN A 105 -33.21 12.96 -13.54
C ASN A 105 -32.51 11.68 -14.01
N ASP A 106 -33.29 10.65 -14.33
CA ASP A 106 -32.76 9.33 -14.72
C ASP A 106 -31.94 9.36 -16.01
N GLU A 107 -32.29 10.24 -16.95
CA GLU A 107 -31.53 10.39 -18.21
C GLU A 107 -30.12 10.94 -17.96
N ILE A 108 -30.00 11.95 -17.09
CA ILE A 108 -28.70 12.52 -16.68
C ILE A 108 -27.90 11.46 -15.91
N LYS A 109 -28.54 10.73 -14.99
CA LYS A 109 -27.87 9.68 -14.22
C LYS A 109 -27.29 8.58 -15.09
N ILE A 110 -28.08 8.04 -16.02
CA ILE A 110 -27.62 7.00 -16.96
C ILE A 110 -26.47 7.54 -17.81
N LYS A 111 -26.63 8.74 -18.37
CA LYS A 111 -25.59 9.38 -19.20
C LYS A 111 -24.27 9.53 -18.45
N TYR A 112 -24.29 10.12 -17.26
CA TYR A 112 -23.06 10.41 -16.52
C TYR A 112 -22.43 9.17 -15.88
N THR A 113 -23.23 8.18 -15.52
CA THR A 113 -22.72 6.87 -15.11
C THR A 113 -21.99 6.18 -16.27
N ASN A 114 -22.52 6.22 -17.49
CA ASN A 114 -21.81 5.70 -18.67
C ASN A 114 -20.52 6.48 -18.95
N LEU A 115 -20.57 7.82 -18.94
CA LEU A 115 -19.40 8.67 -19.15
C LEU A 115 -18.28 8.35 -18.15
N LEU A 116 -18.63 8.26 -16.86
CA LEU A 116 -17.71 7.89 -15.79
C LEU A 116 -17.05 6.55 -16.08
N LYS A 117 -17.84 5.49 -16.28
CA LYS A 117 -17.28 4.15 -16.49
C LYS A 117 -16.42 4.06 -17.76
N MET A 118 -16.92 4.58 -18.88
CA MET A 118 -16.23 4.50 -20.18
C MET A 118 -14.90 5.25 -20.15
N LEU A 119 -14.90 6.49 -19.64
CA LEU A 119 -13.71 7.32 -19.63
C LEU A 119 -12.68 6.83 -18.63
N ILE A 120 -13.09 6.48 -17.40
CA ILE A 120 -12.18 5.98 -16.37
C ILE A 120 -11.62 4.61 -16.74
N TYR A 121 -12.42 3.74 -17.38
CA TYR A 121 -11.91 2.49 -17.93
C TYR A 121 -10.79 2.75 -18.93
N LEU A 122 -11.06 3.49 -20.02
CA LEU A 122 -10.04 3.73 -21.05
C LEU A 122 -8.81 4.46 -20.49
N TYR A 123 -9.01 5.43 -19.62
CA TYR A 123 -7.94 6.22 -19.02
C TYR A 123 -7.01 5.35 -18.16
N THR A 124 -7.56 4.56 -17.24
CA THR A 124 -6.78 3.68 -16.36
C THR A 124 -6.10 2.56 -17.16
N GLN A 125 -6.78 1.95 -18.13
CA GLN A 125 -6.17 0.93 -18.99
C GLN A 125 -5.02 1.49 -19.85
N THR A 126 -5.15 2.72 -20.35
CA THR A 126 -4.10 3.38 -21.14
C THR A 126 -2.88 3.72 -20.28
N ILE A 127 -3.10 4.21 -19.04
CA ILE A 127 -2.01 4.44 -18.07
C ILE A 127 -1.26 3.12 -17.79
N ASN A 128 -1.99 2.04 -17.49
CA ASN A 128 -1.37 0.74 -17.19
C ASN A 128 -0.56 0.20 -18.38
N LEU A 129 -1.08 0.33 -19.60
CA LEU A 129 -0.35 -0.03 -20.81
C LEU A 129 0.96 0.77 -20.94
N LEU A 130 0.90 2.08 -20.69
CA LEU A 130 2.05 2.97 -20.80
C LEU A 130 3.11 2.67 -19.74
N GLU A 131 2.72 2.51 -18.47
CA GLU A 131 3.62 2.12 -17.38
C GLU A 131 4.29 0.77 -17.66
N ARG A 132 3.51 -0.25 -18.06
CA ARG A 132 4.05 -1.58 -18.42
C ARG A 132 5.11 -1.48 -19.52
N ARG A 133 4.86 -0.69 -20.56
CA ARG A 133 5.82 -0.51 -21.66
C ARG A 133 7.06 0.27 -21.24
N ASN A 134 6.91 1.26 -20.37
CA ASN A 134 8.04 2.01 -19.80
C ASN A 134 8.93 1.09 -18.95
N VAL A 135 8.34 0.23 -18.11
CA VAL A 135 9.08 -0.77 -17.32
C VAL A 135 9.82 -1.74 -18.24
N ALA A 136 9.15 -2.29 -19.26
CA ALA A 136 9.78 -3.21 -20.21
C ALA A 136 10.96 -2.55 -20.97
N LYS A 137 10.80 -1.30 -21.40
CA LYS A 137 11.86 -0.51 -22.06
C LYS A 137 13.06 -0.29 -21.14
N LYS A 138 12.83 0.09 -19.88
CA LYS A 138 13.89 0.27 -18.87
C LYS A 138 14.65 -1.04 -18.60
N GLN A 139 13.95 -2.17 -18.51
CA GLN A 139 14.57 -3.49 -18.32
C GLN A 139 15.45 -3.90 -19.51
N GLN A 140 14.98 -3.70 -20.75
CA GLN A 140 15.77 -4.00 -21.96
C GLN A 140 17.03 -3.14 -22.08
N GLN A 141 16.94 -1.86 -21.70
CA GLN A 141 18.10 -0.96 -21.66
C GLN A 141 19.15 -1.40 -20.64
N GLN A 142 18.72 -1.86 -19.45
CA GLN A 142 19.65 -2.38 -18.44
C GLN A 142 20.37 -3.66 -18.90
N LEU A 143 19.68 -4.55 -19.63
CA LEU A 143 20.26 -5.79 -20.16
C LEU A 143 21.24 -5.58 -21.32
N SER A 144 21.09 -4.49 -22.08
CA SER A 144 21.91 -4.17 -23.27
C SER A 144 23.17 -3.34 -22.95
N MET A 145 23.35 -2.90 -21.70
CA MET A 145 24.52 -2.13 -21.29
C MET A 145 25.74 -3.04 -21.04
N PRO A 146 26.89 -2.83 -21.74
CA PRO A 146 28.12 -3.56 -21.43
C PRO A 146 28.63 -3.17 -20.05
N LYS A 147 28.97 -4.18 -19.23
CA LYS A 147 29.53 -4.01 -17.87
C LYS A 147 30.75 -3.07 -17.92
N GLY A 148 30.60 -1.82 -17.46
CA GLY A 148 31.75 -0.94 -17.17
C GLY A 148 31.75 0.47 -17.74
N LYS A 149 30.72 0.96 -18.45
CA LYS A 149 30.66 2.39 -18.84
C LYS A 149 29.33 3.04 -18.46
N LYS A 150 29.35 3.90 -17.43
CA LYS A 150 28.30 4.90 -17.18
C LYS A 150 28.34 5.93 -18.31
N LYS A 151 27.50 5.79 -19.32
CA LYS A 151 27.16 6.92 -20.20
C LYS A 151 26.09 7.73 -19.49
N SER A 152 26.22 9.05 -19.52
CA SER A 152 25.19 9.98 -19.03
C SER A 152 23.92 9.78 -19.84
N VAL A 153 22.95 9.07 -19.27
CA VAL A 153 21.59 9.01 -19.80
C VAL A 153 20.92 10.32 -19.40
N LYS A 154 20.91 11.27 -20.33
CA LYS A 154 20.17 12.52 -20.19
C LYS A 154 19.52 12.77 -21.55
N GLU A 155 18.22 13.02 -21.53
CA GLU A 155 17.31 13.51 -22.60
C GLU A 155 16.28 12.53 -23.20
N SER A 156 16.49 11.22 -23.30
CA SER A 156 15.47 10.32 -23.93
C SER A 156 14.59 9.51 -22.97
N GLU A 157 14.78 9.65 -21.65
CA GLU A 157 14.05 8.86 -20.65
C GLU A 157 12.70 9.47 -20.25
N GLU A 158 12.52 10.78 -20.41
CA GLU A 158 11.36 11.54 -19.89
C GLU A 158 10.21 11.70 -20.90
N GLU A 159 10.40 11.36 -22.19
CA GLU A 159 9.46 11.75 -23.26
C GLU A 159 8.05 11.16 -23.12
N PHE A 160 7.91 10.00 -22.45
CA PHE A 160 6.63 9.29 -22.33
C PHE A 160 6.30 8.87 -20.90
N GLU A 161 6.74 9.64 -19.90
CA GLU A 161 6.41 9.37 -18.50
C GLU A 161 5.05 9.95 -18.11
N VAL A 162 4.25 9.17 -17.39
CA VAL A 162 2.98 9.62 -16.83
C VAL A 162 3.24 10.58 -15.68
N ASP A 163 2.57 11.73 -15.69
CA ASP A 163 2.50 12.62 -14.53
C ASP A 163 1.62 11.98 -13.45
N LYS A 164 2.24 11.11 -12.63
CA LYS A 164 1.57 10.33 -11.59
C LYS A 164 0.81 11.21 -10.61
N LYS A 165 1.38 12.37 -10.24
CA LYS A 165 0.73 13.32 -9.34
C LYS A 165 -0.55 13.86 -9.97
N SER A 166 -0.47 14.36 -11.20
CA SER A 166 -1.65 14.90 -11.90
C SER A 166 -2.74 13.83 -12.09
N VAL A 167 -2.36 12.60 -12.45
CA VAL A 167 -3.29 11.46 -12.53
C VAL A 167 -4.03 11.25 -11.21
N LEU A 168 -3.28 11.14 -10.11
CA LEU A 168 -3.85 10.89 -8.78
C LEU A 168 -4.77 12.03 -8.36
N LEU A 169 -4.39 13.29 -8.58
CA LEU A 169 -5.22 14.45 -8.25
C LEU A 169 -6.55 14.45 -9.03
N VAL A 170 -6.52 14.17 -10.32
CA VAL A 170 -7.73 14.14 -11.16
C VAL A 170 -8.68 13.00 -10.74
N LEU A 171 -8.13 11.84 -10.40
CA LEU A 171 -8.92 10.72 -9.87
C LEU A 171 -9.47 11.01 -8.47
N ASN A 172 -8.66 11.61 -7.60
CA ASN A 172 -9.05 11.99 -6.24
C ASN A 172 -10.20 13.01 -6.27
N ASN A 173 -10.09 14.05 -7.10
CA ASN A 173 -11.14 15.06 -7.27
C ASN A 173 -12.47 14.46 -7.73
N LEU A 174 -12.42 13.39 -8.53
CA LEU A 174 -13.61 12.70 -9.01
C LEU A 174 -14.30 11.93 -7.89
N ILE A 175 -13.55 11.13 -7.12
CA ILE A 175 -14.11 10.30 -6.04
C ILE A 175 -14.51 11.09 -4.80
N GLN A 176 -13.95 12.29 -4.61
CA GLN A 176 -14.36 13.21 -3.55
C GLN A 176 -15.75 13.81 -3.76
N ARG A 177 -16.23 13.81 -5.00
CA ARG A 177 -17.60 14.23 -5.31
C ARG A 177 -18.57 13.13 -4.96
N GLU A 178 -19.85 13.49 -4.81
CA GLU A 178 -20.95 12.56 -4.55
C GLU A 178 -21.37 11.81 -5.82
N ILE A 179 -20.40 11.20 -6.53
CA ILE A 179 -20.65 10.50 -7.79
C ILE A 179 -21.57 9.30 -7.62
N TYR A 180 -21.70 8.76 -6.41
CA TYR A 180 -22.66 7.72 -6.09
C TYR A 180 -24.11 8.12 -6.44
N LEU A 181 -24.44 9.42 -6.48
CA LEU A 181 -25.76 9.91 -6.88
C LEU A 181 -26.16 9.56 -8.32
N PHE A 182 -25.18 9.24 -9.19
CA PHE A 182 -25.44 8.80 -10.56
C PHE A 182 -25.72 7.29 -10.66
N TRP A 183 -25.34 6.51 -9.64
CA TRP A 183 -25.60 5.06 -9.61
C TRP A 183 -27.00 4.76 -9.10
N GLU A 184 -27.56 3.67 -9.61
CA GLU A 184 -28.77 3.09 -9.05
C GLU A 184 -28.55 2.71 -7.59
N ASN A 185 -29.53 2.98 -6.72
CA ASN A 185 -29.45 2.77 -5.27
C ASN A 185 -28.31 3.51 -4.56
N GLN A 186 -27.63 4.45 -5.24
CA GLN A 186 -26.52 5.21 -4.69
C GLN A 186 -25.33 4.35 -4.25
N VAL A 187 -25.11 3.21 -4.92
CA VAL A 187 -23.98 2.32 -4.65
C VAL A 187 -23.11 2.22 -5.89
N VAL A 188 -21.89 2.73 -5.80
CA VAL A 188 -20.89 2.58 -6.86
C VAL A 188 -20.40 1.14 -6.87
N GLU A 189 -20.44 0.52 -8.05
CA GLU A 189 -19.99 -0.87 -8.22
C GLU A 189 -18.49 -1.05 -7.95
N GLU A 190 -18.12 -2.22 -7.43
CA GLU A 190 -16.75 -2.55 -7.05
C GLU A 190 -15.79 -2.50 -8.26
N SER A 191 -16.26 -2.88 -9.45
CA SER A 191 -15.48 -2.84 -10.69
C SER A 191 -14.95 -1.42 -10.99
N PHE A 192 -15.74 -0.38 -10.72
CA PHE A 192 -15.33 1.01 -10.89
C PHE A 192 -14.31 1.44 -9.83
N VAL A 193 -14.55 1.08 -8.56
CA VAL A 193 -13.62 1.33 -7.45
C VAL A 193 -12.25 0.66 -7.71
N ASN A 194 -12.28 -0.53 -8.30
CA ASN A 194 -11.09 -1.31 -8.66
C ASN A 194 -10.27 -0.67 -9.79
N LEU A 195 -10.89 0.04 -10.75
CA LEU A 195 -10.16 0.80 -11.76
C LEU A 195 -9.29 1.88 -11.12
N ILE A 196 -9.85 2.64 -10.18
CA ILE A 196 -9.18 3.77 -9.54
C ILE A 196 -8.13 3.30 -8.53
N SER A 197 -8.49 2.37 -7.65
CA SER A 197 -7.53 1.80 -6.70
C SER A 197 -6.41 1.03 -7.38
N GLY A 198 -6.69 0.40 -8.54
CA GLY A 198 -5.68 -0.26 -9.37
C GLY A 198 -4.52 0.67 -9.73
N ILE A 199 -4.79 1.91 -10.15
CA ILE A 199 -3.76 2.92 -10.43
C ILE A 199 -2.95 3.28 -9.18
N ALA A 200 -3.63 3.49 -8.05
CA ALA A 200 -2.95 3.81 -6.80
C ALA A 200 -1.98 2.69 -6.38
N TYR A 201 -2.38 1.43 -6.49
CA TYR A 201 -1.52 0.28 -6.21
C TYR A 201 -0.39 0.08 -7.23
N GLU A 202 -0.67 0.32 -8.52
CA GLU A 202 0.36 0.25 -9.57
C GLU A 202 1.45 1.29 -9.33
N PHE A 203 1.08 2.54 -9.07
CA PHE A 203 2.05 3.60 -8.78
C PHE A 203 2.80 3.33 -7.49
N LEU A 204 2.14 2.84 -6.44
CA LEU A 204 2.78 2.54 -5.17
C LEU A 204 3.92 1.52 -5.31
N GLN A 205 3.82 0.56 -6.24
CA GLN A 205 4.87 -0.43 -6.51
C GLN A 205 6.12 0.16 -7.16
N HIS A 206 6.05 1.39 -7.70
CA HIS A 206 7.16 1.98 -8.42
C HIS A 206 8.27 2.42 -7.45
N PRO A 207 9.52 1.95 -7.57
CA PRO A 207 10.58 2.20 -6.58
C PRO A 207 10.98 3.68 -6.39
N SER A 208 10.54 4.58 -7.28
CA SER A 208 10.73 6.02 -7.11
C SER A 208 9.79 6.62 -6.06
N ILE A 209 8.67 5.96 -5.77
CA ILE A 209 7.71 6.39 -4.74
C ILE A 209 8.33 6.14 -3.38
N LYS A 210 8.57 7.22 -2.65
CA LYS A 210 9.12 7.20 -1.29
C LYS A 210 8.18 7.91 -0.36
N LYS A 211 8.24 7.59 0.93
CA LYS A 211 7.42 8.20 1.99
C LYS A 211 7.47 9.74 2.09
N GLN A 212 8.43 10.40 1.45
CA GLN A 212 8.56 11.86 1.42
C GLN A 212 8.05 12.51 0.11
N THR A 213 7.64 11.71 -0.88
CA THR A 213 7.19 12.21 -2.18
C THR A 213 5.75 12.72 -2.09
N GLU A 214 5.40 13.69 -2.93
CA GLU A 214 4.02 14.20 -2.97
C GLU A 214 3.07 13.14 -3.55
N GLU A 215 3.54 12.38 -4.53
CA GLU A 215 2.84 11.25 -5.13
C GLU A 215 2.44 10.20 -4.09
N PHE A 216 3.33 9.92 -3.13
CA PHE A 216 3.01 9.02 -2.03
C PHE A 216 1.81 9.52 -1.21
N ASN A 217 1.77 10.81 -0.86
CA ASN A 217 0.65 11.39 -0.13
C ASN A 217 -0.64 11.32 -0.96
N GLU A 218 -0.58 11.60 -2.26
CA GLU A 218 -1.75 11.53 -3.13
C GLU A 218 -2.27 10.10 -3.34
N ILE A 219 -1.39 9.09 -3.38
CA ILE A 219 -1.80 7.68 -3.38
C ILE A 219 -2.66 7.38 -2.15
N PHE A 220 -2.19 7.77 -0.97
CA PHE A 220 -2.92 7.52 0.28
C PHE A 220 -4.15 8.42 0.46
N ASN A 221 -4.20 9.59 -0.19
CA ASN A 221 -5.43 10.37 -0.27
C ASN A 221 -6.50 9.64 -1.10
N VAL A 222 -6.14 9.15 -2.29
CA VAL A 222 -7.06 8.38 -3.14
C VAL A 222 -7.57 7.15 -2.39
N LEU A 223 -6.67 6.34 -1.84
CA LEU A 223 -7.05 5.13 -1.10
C LEU A 223 -7.92 5.46 0.12
N GLY A 224 -7.62 6.53 0.85
CA GLY A 224 -8.41 6.97 2.00
C GLY A 224 -9.85 7.34 1.64
N TYR A 225 -10.07 8.05 0.52
CA TYR A 225 -11.43 8.34 0.05
C TYR A 225 -12.16 7.08 -0.43
N LEU A 226 -11.47 6.17 -1.12
CA LEU A 226 -12.06 4.88 -1.52
C LEU A 226 -12.51 4.05 -0.32
N MET A 227 -11.73 4.03 0.76
CA MET A 227 -12.09 3.32 1.98
C MET A 227 -13.25 4.00 2.70
N LYS A 228 -13.20 5.32 2.85
CA LYS A 228 -14.19 6.10 3.59
C LYS A 228 -15.56 6.16 2.93
N THR A 229 -15.60 6.24 1.59
CA THR A 229 -16.83 6.50 0.83
C THR A 229 -17.30 5.31 0.02
N TYR A 230 -16.39 4.43 -0.41
CA TYR A 230 -16.69 3.38 -1.41
C TYR A 230 -16.38 1.95 -0.91
N ASN A 231 -16.39 1.74 0.41
CA ASN A 231 -16.25 0.43 1.05
C ASN A 231 -14.99 -0.37 0.62
N HIS A 232 -13.88 0.32 0.38
CA HIS A 232 -12.63 -0.32 -0.09
C HIS A 232 -11.71 -0.82 1.04
N GLY A 233 -12.19 -0.84 2.30
CA GLY A 233 -11.36 -1.17 3.48
C GLY A 233 -10.76 -2.57 3.43
N THR A 234 -11.61 -3.59 3.29
CA THR A 234 -11.18 -5.00 3.24
C THR A 234 -10.24 -5.27 2.06
N THR A 235 -10.60 -4.79 0.86
CA THR A 235 -9.74 -4.92 -0.34
C THR A 235 -8.39 -4.23 -0.15
N PHE A 236 -8.36 -3.07 0.50
CA PHE A 236 -7.12 -2.38 0.85
C PHE A 236 -6.21 -3.22 1.74
N VAL A 237 -6.74 -3.80 2.82
CA VAL A 237 -5.96 -4.63 3.75
C VAL A 237 -5.33 -5.81 3.01
N ILE A 238 -6.11 -6.53 2.20
CA ILE A 238 -5.61 -7.68 1.41
C ILE A 238 -4.53 -7.22 0.42
N ARG A 239 -4.78 -6.16 -0.34
CA ARG A 239 -3.87 -5.67 -1.39
C ARG A 239 -2.56 -5.13 -0.80
N VAL A 240 -2.62 -4.34 0.27
CA VAL A 240 -1.43 -3.81 0.93
C VAL A 240 -0.59 -4.94 1.53
N THR A 241 -1.22 -5.93 2.16
CA THR A 241 -0.54 -7.11 2.68
C THR A 241 0.16 -7.88 1.56
N GLN A 242 -0.47 -8.07 0.40
CA GLN A 242 0.18 -8.65 -0.79
C GLN A 242 1.39 -7.83 -1.26
N LEU A 243 1.26 -6.49 -1.32
CA LEU A 243 2.31 -5.60 -1.80
C LEU A 243 3.54 -5.61 -0.88
N VAL A 244 3.35 -5.58 0.44
CA VAL A 244 4.44 -5.65 1.44
C VAL A 244 5.26 -6.93 1.29
N LYS A 245 4.60 -8.06 1.01
CA LYS A 245 5.28 -9.35 0.83
C LYS A 245 6.25 -9.32 -0.34
N LEU A 246 5.82 -8.73 -1.45
CA LEU A 246 6.54 -8.78 -2.72
C LEU A 246 7.58 -7.65 -2.89
N ASN A 247 7.45 -6.55 -2.15
CA ASN A 247 8.22 -5.33 -2.40
C ASN A 247 8.91 -4.80 -1.14
N GLU A 248 10.21 -5.05 -1.01
CA GLU A 248 11.01 -4.63 0.17
C GLU A 248 10.99 -3.11 0.41
N HIS A 249 10.98 -2.28 -0.65
CA HIS A 249 10.94 -0.82 -0.52
C HIS A 249 9.66 -0.31 0.18
N LEU A 250 8.57 -1.08 0.14
CA LEU A 250 7.30 -0.71 0.76
C LEU A 250 7.29 -0.87 2.27
N VAL A 251 8.24 -1.64 2.84
CA VAL A 251 8.35 -1.86 4.28
C VAL A 251 8.46 -0.54 5.06
N GLN A 252 9.09 0.47 4.47
CA GLN A 252 9.24 1.81 5.07
C GLN A 252 8.11 2.78 4.69
N CYS A 253 7.35 2.47 3.64
CA CYS A 253 6.32 3.34 3.09
C CYS A 253 4.95 3.02 3.70
N ILE A 254 4.58 1.74 3.79
CA ILE A 254 3.27 1.32 4.28
C ILE A 254 2.99 1.82 5.70
N PRO A 255 3.87 1.68 6.70
CA PRO A 255 3.60 2.20 8.04
C PRO A 255 3.26 3.70 8.07
N LYS A 256 3.91 4.49 7.20
CA LYS A 256 3.62 5.92 7.04
C LYS A 256 2.29 6.19 6.35
N GLY A 257 1.93 5.36 5.38
CA GLY A 257 0.65 5.43 4.70
C GLY A 257 -0.52 5.09 5.62
N ILE A 258 -0.38 4.04 6.45
CA ILE A 258 -1.38 3.70 7.47
C ILE A 258 -1.52 4.83 8.49
N GLN A 259 -0.40 5.42 8.96
CA GLN A 259 -0.44 6.60 9.84
C GLN A 259 -1.21 7.76 9.18
N HIS A 260 -0.97 8.05 7.90
CA HIS A 260 -1.71 9.05 7.14
C HIS A 260 -3.21 8.75 7.10
N LEU A 261 -3.60 7.51 6.80
CA LEU A 261 -5.01 7.10 6.75
C LEU A 261 -5.71 7.23 8.10
N VAL A 262 -5.07 6.77 9.18
CA VAL A 262 -5.61 6.88 10.54
C VAL A 262 -5.81 8.34 10.93
N GLN A 263 -4.83 9.21 10.65
CA GLN A 263 -4.86 10.61 11.07
C GLN A 263 -5.80 11.48 10.23
N ASN A 264 -5.79 11.30 8.90
CA ASN A 264 -6.51 12.19 7.98
C ASN A 264 -7.91 11.68 7.61
N PHE A 265 -8.15 10.37 7.69
CA PHE A 265 -9.43 9.75 7.35
C PHE A 265 -10.17 9.17 8.56
N ASN A 266 -9.58 9.22 9.76
CA ASN A 266 -10.14 8.72 11.02
C ASN A 266 -10.55 7.23 10.98
N TYR A 267 -9.84 6.42 10.19
CA TYR A 267 -10.16 5.01 10.04
C TYR A 267 -9.33 4.16 11.01
N LYS A 268 -9.69 4.19 12.30
CA LYS A 268 -8.89 3.55 13.36
C LYS A 268 -8.92 2.02 13.32
N SER A 269 -10.02 1.39 12.91
CA SER A 269 -10.12 -0.08 12.84
C SER A 269 -9.17 -0.69 11.79
N LEU A 270 -8.72 0.12 10.83
CA LEU A 270 -7.75 -0.30 9.81
C LEU A 270 -6.49 -0.92 10.41
N LEU A 271 -6.02 -0.39 11.55
CA LEU A 271 -4.80 -0.89 12.17
C LEU A 271 -4.98 -2.33 12.64
N HIS A 272 -6.08 -2.62 13.33
CA HIS A 272 -6.45 -3.95 13.79
C HIS A 272 -6.59 -4.93 12.60
N GLU A 273 -7.41 -4.56 11.61
CA GLU A 273 -7.65 -5.38 10.41
C GLU A 273 -6.34 -5.70 9.65
N LEU A 274 -5.43 -4.73 9.55
CA LEU A 274 -4.14 -4.93 8.90
C LEU A 274 -3.19 -5.82 9.73
N ILE A 275 -3.18 -5.66 11.05
CA ILE A 275 -2.36 -6.50 11.93
C ILE A 275 -2.80 -7.95 11.80
N GLU A 276 -4.10 -8.22 11.92
CA GLU A 276 -4.66 -9.56 11.77
C GLU A 276 -4.30 -10.18 10.41
N GLU A 277 -4.49 -9.45 9.31
CA GLU A 277 -4.14 -9.98 7.96
C GLU A 277 -2.63 -10.25 7.81
N LEU A 278 -1.77 -9.39 8.36
CA LEU A 278 -0.31 -9.58 8.31
C LEU A 278 0.16 -10.73 9.19
N THR A 279 -0.46 -10.97 10.35
CA THR A 279 -0.11 -12.10 11.23
C THR A 279 -0.70 -13.40 10.77
N GLU A 280 -1.97 -13.41 10.36
CA GLU A 280 -2.65 -14.61 9.89
C GLU A 280 -1.97 -15.17 8.64
N TRP A 281 -1.52 -14.32 7.73
CA TRP A 281 -0.76 -14.81 6.58
C TRP A 281 0.54 -15.55 6.97
N GLN A 282 1.19 -15.13 8.07
CA GLN A 282 2.43 -15.74 8.55
C GLN A 282 2.21 -17.08 9.26
N THR A 283 0.97 -17.46 9.60
CA THR A 283 0.68 -18.75 10.24
C THR A 283 0.80 -19.92 9.27
N ASP A 284 0.54 -19.69 7.98
CA ASP A 284 0.55 -20.73 6.94
C ASP A 284 1.98 -21.15 6.56
N GLU A 285 2.32 -22.41 6.84
CA GLU A 285 3.63 -23.00 6.57
C GLU A 285 4.03 -22.99 5.09
N LYS A 286 3.06 -22.89 4.17
CA LYS A 286 3.34 -22.76 2.73
C LYS A 286 3.89 -21.38 2.36
N ASN A 287 3.70 -20.40 3.23
CA ASN A 287 4.10 -19.01 3.04
C ASN A 287 5.47 -18.68 3.67
N GLN A 288 6.34 -19.68 3.84
CA GLN A 288 7.74 -19.53 4.28
C GLN A 288 8.65 -18.79 3.27
N ASP A 289 8.13 -17.77 2.59
CA ASP A 289 9.02 -16.76 2.01
C ASP A 289 9.67 -15.98 3.16
N ASN A 290 10.94 -16.31 3.41
CA ASN A 290 11.77 -15.61 4.39
C ASN A 290 11.79 -14.09 4.14
N GLN A 291 11.59 -13.61 2.91
CA GLN A 291 11.52 -12.18 2.65
C GLN A 291 10.18 -11.59 3.10
N GLY A 292 9.05 -12.14 2.63
CA GLY A 292 7.72 -11.67 3.01
C GLY A 292 7.50 -11.62 4.52
N ALA A 293 7.90 -12.66 5.25
CA ALA A 293 7.77 -12.68 6.71
C ALA A 293 8.62 -11.61 7.41
N ARG A 294 9.85 -11.36 6.92
CA ARG A 294 10.70 -10.27 7.44
C ARG A 294 10.12 -8.89 7.13
N ASN A 295 9.53 -8.72 5.95
CA ASN A 295 8.85 -7.48 5.56
C ASN A 295 7.66 -7.21 6.49
N CYS A 296 6.80 -8.20 6.72
CA CYS A 296 5.67 -8.11 7.66
C CYS A 296 6.14 -7.75 9.08
N ALA A 297 7.14 -8.45 9.61
CA ALA A 297 7.68 -8.17 10.94
C ALA A 297 8.20 -6.73 11.06
N THR A 298 8.85 -6.22 10.01
CA THR A 298 9.37 -4.85 10.00
C THR A 298 8.24 -3.83 9.89
N VAL A 299 7.20 -4.09 9.09
CA VAL A 299 6.01 -3.24 9.00
C VAL A 299 5.31 -3.16 10.36
N LEU A 300 5.03 -4.30 11.00
CA LEU A 300 4.36 -4.37 12.30
C LEU A 300 5.13 -3.65 13.40
N SER A 301 6.43 -3.89 13.52
CA SER A 301 7.28 -3.17 14.49
C SER A 301 7.40 -1.67 14.19
N THR A 302 7.42 -1.28 12.91
CA THR A 302 7.42 0.15 12.55
C THR A 302 6.08 0.80 12.88
N LEU A 303 4.96 0.10 12.71
CA LEU A 303 3.63 0.58 13.15
C LEU A 303 3.60 0.77 14.67
N ALA A 304 4.13 -0.19 15.45
CA ALA A 304 4.30 -0.10 16.90
C ALA A 304 5.05 1.17 17.33
N ALA A 305 6.15 1.49 16.65
CA ALA A 305 6.93 2.69 16.94
C ALA A 305 6.24 4.00 16.48
N LEU A 306 5.43 3.96 15.41
CA LEU A 306 4.79 5.16 14.84
C LEU A 306 3.46 5.53 15.49
N MET A 307 2.69 4.54 15.92
CA MET A 307 1.37 4.71 16.53
C MET A 307 1.25 3.88 17.83
N PRO A 308 2.15 4.12 18.80
CA PRO A 308 2.25 3.33 20.03
C PRO A 308 0.92 3.13 20.77
N ASP A 309 0.15 4.21 20.94
CA ASP A 309 -1.10 4.19 21.70
C ASP A 309 -2.18 3.30 21.06
N LEU A 310 -2.18 3.20 19.73
CA LEU A 310 -3.11 2.33 19.00
C LEU A 310 -2.62 0.89 18.93
N MET A 311 -1.31 0.66 19.08
CA MET A 311 -0.69 -0.66 19.02
C MET A 311 -0.71 -1.37 20.37
N MET A 312 -0.74 -0.63 21.48
CA MET A 312 -0.80 -1.18 22.83
C MET A 312 -1.96 -2.19 23.05
N PRO A 313 -3.24 -1.89 22.71
CA PRO A 313 -4.32 -2.86 22.87
C PRO A 313 -4.17 -4.10 21.96
N GLU A 314 -3.50 -3.96 20.81
CA GLU A 314 -3.30 -5.04 19.84
C GLU A 314 -2.30 -6.10 20.33
N VAL A 315 -1.41 -5.74 21.26
CA VAL A 315 -0.41 -6.68 21.81
C VAL A 315 -1.08 -7.91 22.43
N VAL A 316 -2.22 -7.72 23.10
CA VAL A 316 -2.96 -8.83 23.72
C VAL A 316 -3.42 -9.84 22.66
N SER A 317 -3.93 -9.37 21.52
CA SER A 317 -4.31 -10.23 20.39
C SER A 317 -3.08 -10.91 19.77
N LEU A 318 -1.97 -10.17 19.66
CA LEU A 318 -0.73 -10.67 19.08
C LEU A 318 -0.09 -11.80 19.90
N ASN A 319 -0.32 -11.83 21.22
CA ASN A 319 0.22 -12.89 22.10
C ASN A 319 -0.23 -14.29 21.68
N ASN A 320 -1.41 -14.42 21.06
CA ASN A 320 -1.91 -15.70 20.55
C ASN A 320 -0.95 -16.32 19.51
N TYR A 321 -0.16 -15.50 18.83
CA TYR A 321 0.77 -15.93 17.78
C TYR A 321 2.17 -16.30 18.30
N LEU A 322 2.49 -16.05 19.57
CA LEU A 322 3.80 -16.36 20.17
C LEU A 322 4.09 -17.87 20.25
N TYR A 323 3.08 -18.73 20.18
CA TYR A 323 3.26 -20.18 20.29
C TYR A 323 3.07 -20.92 18.95
N HIS A 324 2.92 -20.19 17.84
CA HIS A 324 2.84 -20.78 16.51
C HIS A 324 4.21 -21.30 16.04
N GLU A 325 4.20 -22.36 15.23
CA GLU A 325 5.40 -23.02 14.69
C GLU A 325 6.37 -22.10 13.93
N PRO A 326 5.93 -21.12 13.10
CA PRO A 326 6.84 -20.27 12.36
C PRO A 326 7.66 -19.35 13.26
N ALA A 327 8.97 -19.58 13.32
CA ALA A 327 9.91 -18.76 14.10
C ALA A 327 9.88 -17.28 13.70
N SER A 328 9.63 -16.97 12.42
CA SER A 328 9.51 -15.60 11.92
C SER A 328 8.31 -14.86 12.49
N LEU A 329 7.18 -15.54 12.70
CA LEU A 329 5.98 -14.97 13.30
C LEU A 329 6.21 -14.66 14.78
N ARG A 330 6.78 -15.62 15.55
CA ARG A 330 7.16 -15.37 16.95
C ARG A 330 8.12 -14.18 17.08
N ILE A 331 9.13 -14.12 16.20
CA ILE A 331 10.04 -12.96 16.12
C ILE A 331 9.29 -11.65 15.82
N SER A 332 8.34 -11.67 14.88
CA SER A 332 7.52 -10.51 14.52
C SER A 332 6.77 -9.96 15.73
N VAL A 333 6.11 -10.83 16.49
CA VAL A 333 5.36 -10.44 17.70
C VAL A 333 6.30 -9.90 18.77
N ILE A 334 7.41 -10.58 19.05
CA ILE A 334 8.41 -10.09 20.02
C ILE A 334 8.92 -8.70 19.64
N MET A 335 9.14 -8.45 18.35
CA MET A 335 9.54 -7.12 17.88
C MET A 335 8.48 -6.05 18.15
N VAL A 336 7.19 -6.37 17.95
CA VAL A 336 6.10 -5.44 18.28
C VAL A 336 6.04 -5.16 19.78
N ILE A 337 6.09 -6.20 20.62
CA ILE A 337 6.08 -6.07 22.09
C ILE A 337 7.20 -5.14 22.55
N VAL A 338 8.42 -5.33 22.03
CA VAL A 338 9.59 -4.51 22.39
C VAL A 338 9.38 -3.05 22.00
N GLU A 339 8.85 -2.76 20.81
CA GLU A 339 8.60 -1.38 20.39
C GLU A 339 7.52 -0.70 21.25
N VAL A 340 6.47 -1.42 21.64
CA VAL A 340 5.45 -0.90 22.57
C VAL A 340 6.07 -0.60 23.95
N ILE A 341 6.92 -1.49 24.47
CA ILE A 341 7.64 -1.22 25.73
C ILE A 341 8.46 0.05 25.60
N LEU A 342 9.32 0.14 24.58
CA LEU A 342 10.22 1.27 24.37
C LEU A 342 9.47 2.60 24.21
N SER A 343 8.34 2.58 23.51
CA SER A 343 7.61 3.80 23.14
C SER A 343 6.65 4.30 24.22
N ASN A 344 6.10 3.42 25.07
CA ASN A 344 5.06 3.80 26.04
C ASN A 344 5.37 3.45 27.49
N LEU A 345 6.22 2.45 27.74
CA LEU A 345 6.34 1.82 29.06
C LEU A 345 7.71 2.05 29.70
N THR A 346 8.38 3.13 29.33
CA THR A 346 9.70 3.53 29.85
C THR A 346 9.65 4.74 30.78
N SER A 347 8.48 5.32 31.04
CA SER A 347 8.34 6.46 31.96
C SER A 347 8.48 6.04 33.44
N ASN A 348 8.99 6.94 34.28
CA ASN A 348 8.94 6.76 35.74
C ASN A 348 7.55 7.06 36.33
N GLU A 349 6.68 7.72 35.56
CA GLU A 349 5.33 8.15 35.96
C GLU A 349 4.23 7.20 35.48
N LEU A 350 4.57 5.95 35.18
CA LEU A 350 3.57 4.94 34.79
C LEU A 350 2.59 4.64 35.95
N SER A 351 1.33 4.41 35.61
CA SER A 351 0.35 3.86 36.55
C SER A 351 0.73 2.44 36.98
N ASP A 352 0.18 1.97 38.10
CA ASP A 352 0.43 0.60 38.55
C ASP A 352 -0.03 -0.44 37.52
N GLU A 353 -1.17 -0.19 36.85
CA GLU A 353 -1.69 -1.01 35.74
C GLU A 353 -0.71 -1.04 34.54
N GLN A 354 -0.12 0.10 34.18
CA GLN A 354 0.87 0.15 33.09
C GLN A 354 2.18 -0.56 33.45
N LYS A 355 2.58 -0.51 34.73
CA LYS A 355 3.76 -1.26 35.22
C LYS A 355 3.52 -2.76 35.21
N GLU A 356 2.34 -3.20 35.66
CA GLU A 356 1.93 -4.61 35.62
C GLU A 356 1.91 -5.11 34.17
N PHE A 357 1.25 -4.39 33.27
CA PHE A 357 1.22 -4.72 31.85
C PHE A 357 2.63 -4.81 31.25
N ARG A 358 3.51 -3.84 31.54
CA ARG A 358 4.92 -3.89 31.11
C ARG A 358 5.63 -5.14 31.62
N ASP A 359 5.43 -5.48 32.89
CA ASP A 359 6.07 -6.65 33.50
C ASP A 359 5.60 -7.96 32.85
N GLU A 360 4.31 -8.06 32.51
CA GLU A 360 3.77 -9.19 31.72
C GLU A 360 4.46 -9.28 30.35
N LEU A 361 4.60 -8.16 29.63
CA LEU A 361 5.30 -8.11 28.34
C LEU A 361 6.78 -8.53 28.47
N LEU A 362 7.46 -8.10 29.53
CA LEU A 362 8.86 -8.47 29.79
C LEU A 362 9.00 -9.95 30.12
N GLU A 363 8.07 -10.53 30.86
CA GLU A 363 8.06 -11.97 31.18
C GLU A 363 7.84 -12.81 29.92
N MET A 364 6.93 -12.40 29.03
CA MET A 364 6.75 -13.06 27.72
C MET A 364 8.03 -13.05 26.88
N ILE A 365 8.75 -11.93 26.83
CA ILE A 365 10.04 -11.87 26.11
C ILE A 365 11.09 -12.75 26.80
N LEU A 366 11.09 -12.81 28.13
CA LEU A 366 12.03 -13.61 28.92
C LEU A 366 11.83 -15.12 28.69
N GLU A 367 10.59 -15.59 28.66
CA GLU A 367 10.25 -16.98 28.34
C GLU A 367 10.83 -17.42 26.98
N HIS A 368 10.76 -16.55 25.98
CA HIS A 368 11.29 -16.81 24.64
C HIS A 368 12.82 -16.79 24.55
N THR A 369 13.54 -16.55 25.66
CA THR A 369 14.99 -16.85 25.72
C THR A 369 15.25 -18.34 25.61
N GLU A 370 14.29 -19.20 25.94
CA GLU A 370 14.39 -20.66 25.90
C GLU A 370 13.70 -21.30 24.68
N ASP A 371 13.32 -20.49 23.68
CA ASP A 371 12.63 -20.96 22.48
C ASP A 371 13.41 -22.06 21.72
N ASN A 372 12.70 -23.06 21.21
CA ASN A 372 13.30 -24.16 20.45
C ASN A 372 14.10 -23.69 19.21
N SER A 373 13.71 -22.56 18.62
CA SER A 373 14.37 -21.95 17.48
C SER A 373 15.55 -21.07 17.92
N VAL A 374 16.74 -21.42 17.43
CA VAL A 374 17.95 -20.59 17.58
C VAL A 374 17.73 -19.17 17.03
N LEU A 375 16.90 -19.00 16.00
CA LEU A 375 16.61 -17.69 15.42
C LEU A 375 15.82 -16.80 16.39
N VAL A 376 14.81 -17.36 17.07
CA VAL A 376 14.01 -16.64 18.06
C VAL A 376 14.90 -16.23 19.22
N ARG A 377 15.62 -17.18 19.84
CA ARG A 377 16.54 -16.89 20.96
C ARG A 377 17.58 -15.83 20.62
N SER A 378 18.18 -15.93 19.44
CA SER A 378 19.12 -14.92 18.92
C SER A 378 18.49 -13.53 18.86
N ARG A 379 17.26 -13.43 18.36
CA ARG A 379 16.54 -12.17 18.21
C ARG A 379 16.08 -11.61 19.56
N VAL A 380 15.65 -12.46 20.49
CA VAL A 380 15.27 -12.08 21.85
C VAL A 380 16.45 -11.43 22.57
N PHE A 381 17.64 -12.05 22.57
CA PHE A 381 18.83 -11.43 23.17
C PHE A 381 19.24 -10.12 22.49
N GLN A 382 19.05 -10.02 21.17
CA GLN A 382 19.28 -8.76 20.46
C GLN A 382 18.33 -7.64 20.92
N GLN A 383 17.06 -7.96 21.21
CA GLN A 383 16.10 -6.99 21.73
C GLN A 383 16.36 -6.64 23.20
N TRP A 384 16.73 -7.60 24.04
CA TRP A 384 17.19 -7.31 25.41
C TRP A 384 18.39 -6.36 25.43
N ALA A 385 19.38 -6.60 24.57
CA ALA A 385 20.52 -5.70 24.41
C ALA A 385 20.10 -4.29 23.90
N ARG A 386 19.04 -4.20 23.08
CA ARG A 386 18.49 -2.90 22.67
C ARG A 386 17.80 -2.18 23.83
N MET A 387 16.88 -2.86 24.52
CA MET A 387 16.17 -2.28 25.66
C MET A 387 17.13 -1.83 26.76
N GLN A 388 18.22 -2.57 27.00
CA GLN A 388 19.25 -2.15 27.94
C GLN A 388 19.97 -0.87 27.50
N ARG A 389 20.30 -0.72 26.21
CA ARG A 389 20.91 0.52 25.69
C ARG A 389 19.99 1.72 25.82
N GLU A 390 18.69 1.50 25.71
CA GLU A 390 17.65 2.52 25.85
C GLU A 390 17.20 2.70 27.31
N MET A 391 17.85 2.02 28.28
CA MET A 391 17.54 2.08 29.72
C MET A 391 16.07 1.71 30.05
N ALA A 392 15.47 0.86 29.22
CA ALA A 392 14.06 0.50 29.28
C ALA A 392 13.75 -0.71 30.18
N ILE A 393 14.77 -1.32 30.80
CA ILE A 393 14.61 -2.53 31.61
C ILE A 393 14.58 -2.17 33.10
N PRO A 394 13.48 -2.45 33.81
CA PRO A 394 13.42 -2.26 35.26
C PRO A 394 14.49 -3.08 35.99
N LEU A 395 15.03 -2.54 37.08
CA LEU A 395 16.12 -3.17 37.84
C LEU A 395 15.83 -4.64 38.22
N LYS A 396 14.58 -4.95 38.58
CA LYS A 396 14.15 -6.31 38.96
C LYS A 396 14.28 -7.35 37.83
N TYR A 397 14.28 -6.92 36.57
CA TYR A 397 14.46 -7.79 35.41
C TYR A 397 15.91 -7.89 34.96
N GLN A 398 16.76 -6.90 35.27
CA GLN A 398 18.12 -6.87 34.73
C GLN A 398 18.95 -8.10 35.14
N LEU A 399 18.86 -8.52 36.40
CA LEU A 399 19.56 -9.73 36.88
C LEU A 399 19.03 -10.98 36.18
N LYS A 400 17.70 -11.16 36.10
CA LYS A 400 17.07 -12.30 35.43
C LYS A 400 17.53 -12.46 33.98
N VAL A 401 17.52 -11.35 33.24
CA VAL A 401 17.94 -11.32 31.83
C VAL A 401 19.43 -11.64 31.70
N LEU A 402 20.26 -11.12 32.60
CA LEU A 402 21.70 -11.37 32.59
C LEU A 402 22.02 -12.84 32.89
N GLU A 403 21.33 -13.46 33.86
CA GLU A 403 21.43 -14.90 34.16
C GLU A 403 21.11 -15.74 32.91
N LYS A 404 19.98 -15.46 32.24
CA LYS A 404 19.62 -16.14 30.98
C LYS A 404 20.64 -15.94 29.87
N ALA A 405 21.19 -14.72 29.73
CA ALA A 405 22.22 -14.46 28.73
C ALA A 405 23.53 -15.21 29.04
N VAL A 406 23.92 -15.35 30.31
CA VAL A 406 25.10 -16.13 30.73
C VAL A 406 24.91 -17.61 30.46
N GLU A 407 23.74 -18.18 30.77
CA GLU A 407 23.40 -19.57 30.42
C GLU A 407 23.57 -19.83 28.91
N HIS A 408 23.14 -18.87 28.08
CA HIS A 408 23.18 -18.97 26.63
C HIS A 408 24.57 -18.70 26.01
N LEU A 409 25.60 -18.40 26.80
CA LEU A 409 26.99 -18.42 26.33
C LEU A 409 27.42 -19.82 25.87
N CYS A 410 26.77 -20.86 26.41
CA CYS A 410 27.00 -22.26 26.08
C CYS A 410 25.92 -22.86 25.17
N ASP A 411 25.09 -22.01 24.53
CA ASP A 411 24.05 -22.46 23.60
C ASP A 411 24.62 -23.36 22.49
N LYS A 412 23.86 -24.35 22.01
CA LYS A 412 24.21 -25.16 20.84
C LYS A 412 24.35 -24.30 19.57
N GLY A 413 23.43 -23.35 19.37
CA GLY A 413 23.39 -22.44 18.23
C GLY A 413 24.43 -21.33 18.33
N SER A 414 25.31 -21.22 17.33
CA SER A 414 26.37 -20.19 17.30
C SER A 414 25.83 -18.76 17.27
N MET A 415 24.70 -18.53 16.60
CA MET A 415 24.05 -17.21 16.56
C MET A 415 23.51 -16.80 17.93
N ALA A 416 22.89 -17.73 18.66
CA ALA A 416 22.39 -17.45 20.00
C ALA A 416 23.55 -17.11 20.95
N ARG A 417 24.66 -17.87 20.91
CA ARG A 417 25.88 -17.53 21.65
C ARG A 417 26.39 -16.11 21.34
N LYS A 418 26.46 -15.76 20.04
CA LYS A 418 26.92 -14.43 19.60
C LYS A 418 26.07 -13.31 20.20
N PHE A 419 24.74 -13.42 20.14
CA PHE A 419 23.85 -12.39 20.66
C PHE A 419 23.76 -12.39 22.18
N ALA A 420 23.89 -13.54 22.84
CA ALA A 420 24.04 -13.64 24.28
C ALA A 420 25.31 -12.91 24.79
N ILE A 421 26.46 -13.15 24.15
CA ILE A 421 27.72 -12.42 24.45
C ILE A 421 27.52 -10.91 24.29
N ASN A 422 26.87 -10.49 23.20
CA ASN A 422 26.58 -9.08 22.97
C ASN A 422 25.64 -8.49 24.04
N CYS A 423 24.62 -9.25 24.46
CA CYS A 423 23.71 -8.87 25.53
C CYS A 423 24.47 -8.65 26.84
N VAL A 424 25.26 -9.64 27.29
CA VAL A 424 26.11 -9.53 28.50
C VAL A 424 27.03 -8.31 28.41
N SER A 425 27.72 -8.14 27.28
CA SER A 425 28.63 -7.00 27.06
C SER A 425 27.89 -5.65 27.17
N THR A 426 26.66 -5.60 26.67
CA THR A 426 25.82 -4.40 26.72
C THR A 426 25.37 -4.08 28.13
N PHE A 427 24.93 -5.08 28.90
CA PHE A 427 24.56 -4.90 30.31
C PHE A 427 25.72 -4.42 31.17
N LEU A 428 26.93 -4.93 30.95
CA LEU A 428 28.13 -4.48 31.65
C LEU A 428 28.52 -3.04 31.26
N SER A 429 28.37 -2.67 29.99
CA SER A 429 28.71 -1.34 29.48
C SER A 429 27.68 -0.28 29.88
N CYS A 430 26.40 -0.65 29.92
CA CYS A 430 25.27 0.19 30.32
C CYS A 430 24.84 -0.13 31.76
N ASN A 431 25.80 -0.32 32.67
CA ASN A 431 25.53 -0.76 34.02
C ASN A 431 24.82 0.33 34.84
N ALA A 432 23.63 -0.01 35.35
CA ALA A 432 22.80 0.82 36.22
C ALA A 432 23.49 1.25 37.54
N PHE A 433 24.53 0.54 37.96
CA PHE A 433 25.29 0.82 39.19
C PHE A 433 26.61 1.54 38.95
N SER A 434 26.85 2.04 37.73
CA SER A 434 28.06 2.79 37.41
C SER A 434 28.03 4.21 38.00
N ALA A 435 29.21 4.78 38.30
CA ALA A 435 29.32 6.11 38.93
C ALA A 435 28.74 7.27 38.08
N ASN A 436 28.51 7.04 36.78
CA ASN A 436 27.93 7.99 35.82
C ASN A 436 26.54 7.54 35.33
N ALA A 437 25.83 6.71 36.09
CA ALA A 437 24.57 6.11 35.63
C ALA A 437 23.47 7.18 35.40
N PRO A 438 22.84 7.22 34.22
CA PRO A 438 21.61 7.99 34.02
C PRO A 438 20.47 7.40 34.87
N THR A 439 19.44 8.20 35.15
CA THR A 439 18.28 7.79 35.96
C THR A 439 17.64 6.51 35.39
N ILE A 440 17.72 5.39 36.13
CA ILE A 440 17.15 4.09 35.73
C ILE A 440 15.70 3.98 36.21
N LEU A 441 14.90 3.19 35.50
CA LEU A 441 13.58 2.74 35.95
C LEU A 441 13.71 1.92 37.25
N THR A 442 13.35 2.54 38.39
CA THR A 442 13.53 1.96 39.73
C THR A 442 12.43 0.97 40.13
N THR A 443 11.33 0.90 39.39
CA THR A 443 10.18 0.01 39.67
C THR A 443 9.73 -0.73 38.43
#